data_AF-A0A7C4N1M1-F1
#
_entry.id   AF-A0A7C4N1M1-F1
#
_cell.length_a   1.000
_cell.length_b   1.000
_cell.length_c   1.000
_cell.angle_alpha   90.00
_cell.angle_beta   90.00
_cell.angle_gamma   90.00
#
_symmetry.space_group_name_H-M   'P 1'
#
loop_
_entity.id
_entity.type
_entity.pdbx_description
1 polymer ?
#
loop_
_entity_poly.entity_id
_entity_poly.type
_entity_poly.pdbx_seq_one_letter_code
_entity_poly.pdbx_strand_id
1 'polypeptide(L)' 'MSGVSECSVPGFGCSDCSCSSHLFGFSSDPLSRIMFLDLLQYFRMDRLLEKYSIS' A
#
# COMPACT_ATOMS: atom_id res chain seq x y z
N MET A 1 7.76 -3.32 3.30
CA MET A 1 6.57 -3.62 2.47
C MET A 1 6.50 -5.09 2.06
N SER A 2 7.42 -5.95 2.52
CA SER A 2 7.26 -7.40 2.46
C SER A 2 6.13 -7.79 3.42
N GLY A 3 5.02 -8.31 2.90
CA GLY A 3 3.91 -8.82 3.72
C GLY A 3 2.52 -8.57 3.17
N VAL A 4 2.32 -7.65 2.22
CA VAL A 4 1.01 -7.41 1.59
C VAL A 4 0.95 -8.02 0.20
N SER A 5 1.96 -7.75 -0.64
CA SER A 5 2.07 -8.25 -2.01
C SER A 5 3.09 -9.38 -2.15
N GLU A 6 2.99 -10.13 -3.25
CA GLU A 6 3.87 -11.27 -3.56
C GLU A 6 4.98 -10.92 -4.53
N CYS A 7 4.75 -9.92 -5.38
CA CYS A 7 5.73 -9.47 -6.36
C CYS A 7 5.72 -7.94 -6.51
N SER A 8 6.75 -7.44 -7.18
CA SER A 8 6.88 -6.04 -7.57
C SER A 8 7.62 -5.92 -8.89
N VAL A 9 7.40 -4.83 -9.62
CA VAL A 9 8.12 -4.52 -10.87
C VAL A 9 9.29 -3.58 -10.55
N PRO A 10 10.56 -4.03 -10.62
CA PRO A 10 11.71 -3.22 -10.21
C PRO A 10 11.79 -1.88 -10.97
N GLY A 11 12.03 -0.80 -10.22
CA GLY A 11 12.22 0.55 -10.77
C GLY A 11 10.94 1.22 -11.31
N PHE A 12 9.79 0.54 -11.27
CA PHE A 12 8.55 1.12 -11.78
C PHE A 12 8.14 2.34 -10.94
N GLY A 13 8.05 3.51 -11.57
CA GLY A 13 7.61 4.74 -10.93
C GLY A 13 8.61 5.33 -9.94
N CYS A 14 9.88 4.90 -9.96
CA CYS A 14 10.93 5.34 -9.02
C CYS A 14 11.82 6.47 -9.56
N SER A 15 11.34 7.28 -10.52
CA SER A 15 12.18 8.28 -11.21
C SER A 15 12.70 9.39 -10.29
N ASP A 16 11.98 9.70 -9.23
CA ASP A 16 12.25 10.82 -8.30
C ASP A 16 12.44 10.36 -6.85
N CYS A 17 12.57 9.06 -6.59
CA CYS A 17 12.74 8.52 -5.24
C CYS A 17 13.69 7.32 -5.21
N SER A 18 14.20 6.98 -4.02
CA SER A 18 15.07 5.81 -3.81
C SER A 18 14.30 4.50 -3.58
N CYS A 19 12.99 4.47 -3.86
CA CYS A 19 12.18 3.27 -3.75
C CYS A 19 12.65 2.20 -4.74
N SER A 20 12.44 0.92 -4.38
CA SER A 20 12.76 -0.20 -5.28
C SER A 20 11.67 -0.48 -6.31
N SER A 21 10.42 -0.10 -6.02
CA SER A 21 9.25 -0.19 -6.92
C SER A 21 8.07 0.58 -6.33
N HIS A 22 7.18 1.10 -7.19
CA HIS A 22 5.82 1.57 -6.84
C HIS A 22 4.70 0.70 -7.42
N LEU A 23 5.02 -0.38 -8.13
CA LEU A 23 4.04 -1.31 -8.67
C LEU A 23 4.21 -2.70 -8.06
N PHE A 24 3.15 -3.18 -7.44
CA PHE A 24 3.09 -4.43 -6.68
C PHE A 24 1.96 -5.32 -7.23
N GLY A 25 2.16 -6.63 -7.15
CA GLY A 25 1.21 -7.63 -7.68
C GLY A 25 0.80 -8.69 -6.66
N PHE A 26 -0.33 -9.33 -6.96
CA PHE A 26 -0.95 -10.40 -6.20
C PHE A 26 -1.31 -11.54 -7.16
N SER A 27 -1.08 -12.80 -6.77
CA SER A 27 -1.50 -13.97 -7.56
C SER A 27 -3.02 -14.21 -7.55
N SER A 28 -3.73 -13.63 -6.57
CA SER A 28 -5.18 -13.73 -6.40
C SER A 28 -5.79 -12.36 -6.16
N ASP A 29 -7.12 -12.25 -6.24
CA ASP A 29 -7.83 -10.99 -5.97
C ASP A 29 -7.45 -10.43 -4.58
N PRO A 30 -6.79 -9.25 -4.49
CA PRO A 30 -6.37 -8.67 -3.22
C PRO A 30 -7.54 -8.24 -2.33
N LEU A 31 -8.75 -8.05 -2.88
CA LEU A 31 -9.94 -7.74 -2.07
C LEU A 31 -10.37 -8.90 -1.17
N SER A 32 -9.88 -10.10 -1.41
CA SER A 32 -10.09 -11.26 -0.53
C SER A 32 -9.13 -11.31 0.68
N ARG A 33 -8.12 -10.42 0.75
CA ARG A 33 -7.08 -10.45 1.79
C ARG A 33 -7.30 -9.33 2.81
N ILE A 34 -7.53 -9.70 4.07
CA ILE A 34 -7.71 -8.73 5.17
C ILE A 34 -6.53 -7.75 5.25
N MET A 35 -5.29 -8.22 5.12
CA MET A 35 -4.11 -7.33 5.18
C MET A 35 -4.13 -6.23 4.11
N PHE A 36 -4.67 -6.51 2.92
CA PHE A 36 -4.81 -5.50 1.87
C PHE A 36 -5.96 -4.54 2.18
N LEU A 37 -7.08 -5.06 2.68
CA LEU A 37 -8.22 -4.24 3.09
C LEU A 37 -7.82 -3.27 4.23
N ASP A 38 -7.07 -3.73 5.23
CA ASP A 38 -6.58 -2.90 6.33
C ASP A 38 -5.68 -1.77 5.82
N LEU A 39 -4.75 -2.10 4.91
CA LEU A 39 -3.90 -1.11 4.26
C LEU A 39 -4.74 -0.06 3.50
N LEU A 40 -5.74 -0.52 2.75
CA LEU A 40 -6.60 0.34 1.96
C LEU A 40 -7.44 1.27 2.83
N GLN A 41 -8.02 0.74 3.91
CA GLN A 41 -8.83 1.50 4.88
C GLN A 41 -7.98 2.56 5.58
N TYR A 42 -6.78 2.18 6.03
CA TYR A 42 -5.84 3.10 6.67
C TYR A 42 -5.57 4.33 5.80
N PHE A 43 -5.20 4.13 4.54
CA PHE A 43 -4.86 5.24 3.66
C PHE A 43 -6.07 6.03 3.15
N ARG A 44 -7.26 5.42 3.06
CA ARG A 44 -8.47 6.10 2.58
C ARG A 44 -9.19 6.91 3.67
N MET A 45 -9.17 6.45 4.92
CA MET A 45 -9.97 7.04 5.99
C MET A 45 -9.17 7.28 7.25
N ASP A 46 -8.59 6.23 7.84
CA ASP A 46 -8.07 6.30 9.22
C ASP A 46 -6.91 7.30 9.36
N ARG A 47 -6.03 7.37 8.36
CA ARG A 47 -4.93 8.35 8.31
C ARG A 47 -5.42 9.81 8.33
N LEU A 48 -6.61 10.09 7.78
CA LEU A 48 -7.19 11.44 7.85
C LEU A 48 -7.69 11.72 9.25
N LEU A 49 -8.32 10.75 9.91
CA LEU A 49 -8.73 10.89 11.30
C LEU A 49 -7.52 11.17 12.18
N GLU A 50 -6.40 10.44 12.04
CA GLU A 50 -5.16 10.72 12.78
C GLU A 50 -4.65 12.16 12.55
N LYS A 51 -4.69 12.64 11.31
CA LYS A 51 -4.22 13.99 10.95
C LYS A 51 -5.10 15.11 11.52
N TYR A 52 -6.40 14.89 11.60
CA TYR A 52 -7.40 15.90 12.00
C TYR A 52 -8.05 15.61 13.35
N SER A 53 -7.56 14.61 14.09
CA SER A 53 -7.83 14.42 15.51
C SER A 53 -7.13 15.56 16.26
N ILE A 54 -7.77 16.73 16.20
CA ILE A 54 -7.46 17.89 17.01
C ILE A 54 -7.93 17.55 18.42
N SER A 55 -6.97 17.50 19.36
CA SER A 55 -7.20 17.56 20.80
C SER A 55 -7.92 18.83 21.21
#